data_AF-E2NIJ1-F1
#
_entry.id   AF-E2NIJ1-F1
#
_cell.length_a   1.000
_cell.length_b   1.000
_cell.length_c   1.000
_cell.angle_alpha   90.00
_cell.angle_beta   90.00
_cell.angle_gamma   90.00
#
_symmetry.space_group_name_H-M   'P 1'
#
loop_
_entity.id
_entity.type
_entity.pdbx_description
1 polymer ?
#
loop_
_entity_poly.entity_id
_entity_poly.type
_entity_poly.pdbx_seq_one_letter_code
_entity_poly.pdbx_strand_id
1 'polypeptide(L)'
;RSMNKLEMNMVVIQEVFRNEEYVGKHTTNVDNYVGKAFYPSKLYPGRMELTAKDPIEAILTEADKQGMNVLMGVGMFAWFDFTPESLEWHKRVAKELWDMYGHHESFYAFYVSEESGGGLDNWEQRPEMRKKRKDDIVNFFKEFKAYCNALAPDKPIMLATNSFEVPNGMDTYPALMEHLDILCPFGFARMPDGDLTGKEAANMLQKVCDEAKAHLWFDLEVFLFNPDNSLYPRPVEEIIRDLNLFDNFEKILCYQFPGVFNDPKMSIRVGEARTIDLFNGYMKYLKELKAKNKKRK
;
A
#
# COMPACT_ATOMS: atom_id res chain seq x y z
N ARG A 1 -1.92 -0.09 18.49
CA ARG A 1 -1.84 0.81 19.68
C ARG A 1 -0.98 2.06 19.44
N SER A 2 0.35 1.96 19.26
CA SER A 2 1.21 3.15 19.11
C SER A 2 0.86 4.01 17.89
N MET A 3 0.50 3.38 16.77
CA MET A 3 -0.06 4.06 15.59
C MET A 3 -1.28 4.92 15.95
N ASN A 4 -2.27 4.36 16.66
CA ASN A 4 -3.47 5.09 17.08
C ASN A 4 -3.15 6.30 17.97
N LYS A 5 -2.12 6.24 18.83
CA LYS A 5 -1.68 7.40 19.62
C LYS A 5 -1.24 8.59 18.74
N LEU A 6 -0.73 8.31 17.55
CA LEU A 6 -0.38 9.30 16.52
C LEU A 6 -1.53 9.58 15.56
N GLU A 7 -2.77 9.21 15.91
CA GLU A 7 -3.97 9.35 15.07
C GLU A 7 -3.88 8.62 13.72
N MET A 8 -2.91 7.72 13.56
CA MET A 8 -2.85 6.78 12.46
C MET A 8 -3.84 5.66 12.76
N ASN A 9 -5.03 5.75 12.17
CA ASN A 9 -6.18 4.89 12.44
C ASN A 9 -6.39 3.78 11.41
N MET A 10 -5.41 3.57 10.53
CA MET A 10 -5.46 2.57 9.47
C MET A 10 -4.13 1.82 9.41
N VAL A 11 -4.19 0.52 9.19
CA VAL A 11 -3.04 -0.35 8.95
C VAL A 11 -3.16 -0.90 7.54
N VAL A 12 -2.12 -0.78 6.75
CA VAL A 12 -1.99 -1.56 5.51
C VAL A 12 -1.04 -2.70 5.81
N ILE A 13 -1.51 -3.93 5.71
CA ILE A 13 -0.61 -5.08 5.67
C ILE A 13 0.01 -5.05 4.28
N GLN A 14 1.33 -4.89 4.19
CA GLN A 14 2.00 -4.78 2.88
C GLN A 14 1.73 -6.00 2.01
N GLU A 15 1.93 -7.20 2.56
CA GLU A 15 1.75 -8.47 1.86
C GLU A 15 1.50 -9.61 2.85
N VAL A 16 0.61 -10.55 2.52
CA VAL A 16 0.39 -11.77 3.33
C VAL A 16 1.16 -12.99 2.82
N PHE A 17 1.71 -12.90 1.61
CA PHE A 17 2.65 -13.85 1.02
C PHE A 17 3.84 -13.09 0.43
N ARG A 18 5.02 -13.69 0.48
CA ARG A 18 6.23 -13.20 -0.19
C ARG A 18 6.74 -14.19 -1.23
N ASN A 19 6.91 -13.71 -2.45
CA ASN A 19 7.67 -14.37 -3.51
C ASN A 19 8.50 -13.31 -4.25
N GLU A 20 9.82 -13.27 -4.03
CA GLU A 20 10.72 -12.22 -4.54
C GLU A 20 11.11 -12.43 -6.03
N GLU A 21 10.12 -12.79 -6.85
CA GLU A 21 10.22 -12.87 -8.31
C GLU A 21 9.69 -11.59 -8.95
N TYR A 22 9.97 -11.38 -10.23
CA TYR A 22 9.51 -10.21 -10.99
C TYR A 22 8.80 -10.63 -12.27
N VAL A 23 7.75 -9.90 -12.66
CA VAL A 23 7.04 -10.13 -13.91
C VAL A 23 7.98 -10.33 -15.10
N GLY A 24 7.77 -11.41 -15.85
CA GLY A 24 8.59 -11.77 -17.02
C GLY A 24 9.95 -12.40 -16.70
N LYS A 25 10.28 -12.66 -15.42
CA LYS A 25 11.51 -13.35 -14.99
C LYS A 25 11.28 -14.70 -14.29
N HIS A 26 10.03 -15.12 -14.13
CA HIS A 26 9.67 -16.43 -13.57
C HIS A 26 8.81 -17.25 -14.52
N THR A 27 8.69 -18.55 -14.23
CA THR A 27 7.75 -19.50 -14.86
C THR A 27 6.70 -20.01 -13.87
N THR A 28 6.56 -19.33 -12.74
CA THR A 28 5.58 -19.63 -11.70
C THR A 28 4.15 -19.56 -12.21
N ASN A 29 3.32 -20.48 -11.75
CA ASN A 29 1.87 -20.51 -11.89
C ASN A 29 1.24 -20.89 -10.54
N VAL A 30 -0.08 -20.93 -10.50
CA VAL A 30 -0.84 -21.20 -9.27
C VAL A 30 -0.63 -22.60 -8.68
N ASP A 31 -0.13 -23.56 -9.44
CA ASP A 31 0.07 -24.93 -8.97
C ASP A 31 1.50 -25.17 -8.48
N ASN A 32 2.48 -24.39 -8.96
CA ASN A 32 3.89 -24.51 -8.60
C ASN A 32 4.40 -23.33 -7.75
N TYR A 33 3.53 -22.45 -7.27
CA TYR A 33 3.89 -21.29 -6.45
C TYR A 33 4.61 -21.70 -5.15
N VAL A 34 5.81 -21.15 -4.96
CA VAL A 34 6.71 -21.46 -3.83
C VAL A 34 6.83 -20.34 -2.80
N GLY A 35 6.05 -19.26 -2.97
CA GLY A 35 6.04 -18.15 -2.03
C GLY A 35 5.61 -18.56 -0.62
N LYS A 36 5.98 -17.75 0.36
CA LYS A 36 5.82 -18.06 1.78
C LYS A 36 4.78 -17.16 2.44
N ALA A 37 3.84 -17.76 3.15
CA ALA A 37 2.81 -17.03 3.88
C ALA A 37 3.34 -16.41 5.18
N PHE A 38 2.82 -15.24 5.54
CA PHE A 38 2.99 -14.62 6.87
C PHE A 38 1.96 -15.10 7.90
N TYR A 39 0.93 -15.82 7.46
CA TYR A 39 -0.18 -16.36 8.27
C TYR A 39 -0.31 -17.89 8.06
N PRO A 40 -1.13 -18.61 8.84
CA PRO A 40 -1.27 -20.06 8.72
C PRO A 40 -2.17 -20.46 7.53
N SER A 41 -1.82 -19.98 6.33
CA SER A 41 -2.48 -20.33 5.08
C SER A 41 -2.43 -21.84 4.81
N LYS A 42 -3.46 -22.34 4.13
CA LYS A 42 -3.54 -23.72 3.62
C LYS A 42 -3.40 -23.79 2.09
N LEU A 43 -3.33 -22.65 1.40
CA LEU A 43 -3.22 -22.60 -0.06
C LEU A 43 -1.88 -23.14 -0.55
N TYR A 44 -0.79 -22.78 0.13
CA TYR A 44 0.57 -23.14 -0.25
C TYR A 44 1.37 -23.61 0.97
N PRO A 45 2.33 -24.54 0.80
CA PRO A 45 3.07 -25.11 1.93
C PRO A 45 4.10 -24.17 2.55
N GLY A 46 4.49 -23.10 1.85
CA GLY A 46 5.52 -22.16 2.30
C GLY A 46 5.04 -21.29 3.46
N ARG A 47 5.82 -21.25 4.55
CA ARG A 47 5.58 -20.39 5.71
C ARG A 47 6.84 -19.58 6.04
N MET A 48 6.67 -18.28 6.26
CA MET A 48 7.74 -17.43 6.76
C MET A 48 8.15 -17.87 8.18
N GLU A 49 9.45 -17.89 8.46
CA GLU A 49 9.98 -18.24 9.78
C GLU A 49 9.68 -17.12 10.77
N LEU A 50 8.56 -17.25 11.49
CA LEU A 50 8.09 -16.27 12.47
C LEU A 50 7.65 -17.00 13.74
N THR A 51 7.92 -16.39 14.90
CA THR A 51 7.42 -16.88 16.19
C THR A 51 5.90 -16.73 16.32
N ALA A 52 5.31 -15.74 15.63
CA ALA A 52 3.87 -15.50 15.64
C ALA A 52 3.13 -16.62 14.90
N LYS A 53 2.17 -17.25 15.58
CA LYS A 53 1.32 -18.30 14.98
C LYS A 53 0.47 -17.73 13.85
N ASP A 54 -0.29 -16.69 14.17
CA ASP A 54 -1.13 -15.96 13.24
C ASP A 54 -1.01 -14.45 13.51
N PRO A 55 -0.11 -13.74 12.81
CA PRO A 55 0.05 -12.31 12.98
C PRO A 55 -1.12 -11.50 12.39
N ILE A 56 -1.86 -12.02 11.41
CA ILE A 56 -3.00 -11.32 10.81
C ILE A 56 -4.13 -11.24 11.83
N GLU A 57 -4.49 -12.38 12.44
CA GLU A 57 -5.49 -12.45 13.51
C GLU A 57 -5.14 -11.49 14.65
N ALA A 58 -3.86 -11.44 15.04
CA ALA A 58 -3.38 -10.54 16.08
C ALA A 58 -3.51 -9.05 15.71
N ILE A 59 -3.26 -8.69 14.45
CA ILE A 59 -3.41 -7.32 13.94
C ILE A 59 -4.89 -6.93 13.95
N LEU A 60 -5.77 -7.73 13.34
CA LEU A 60 -7.19 -7.45 13.21
C LEU A 60 -7.90 -7.42 14.58
N THR A 61 -7.63 -8.40 15.45
CA THR A 61 -8.15 -8.41 16.82
C THR A 61 -7.78 -7.14 17.60
N GLU A 62 -6.56 -6.63 17.44
CA GLU A 62 -6.15 -5.38 18.09
C GLU A 62 -6.74 -4.16 17.37
N ALA A 63 -6.88 -4.18 16.05
CA ALA A 63 -7.50 -3.11 15.29
C ALA A 63 -8.98 -2.92 15.66
N ASP A 64 -9.74 -4.00 15.80
CA ASP A 64 -11.14 -3.98 16.28
C ASP A 64 -11.24 -3.26 17.64
N LYS A 65 -10.39 -3.63 18.61
CA LYS A 65 -10.36 -3.03 19.96
C LYS A 65 -10.02 -1.54 19.94
N GLN A 66 -9.28 -1.11 18.94
CA GLN A 66 -8.80 0.27 18.80
C GLN A 66 -9.71 1.10 17.87
N GLY A 67 -10.74 0.50 17.27
CA GLY A 67 -11.57 1.14 16.24
C GLY A 67 -10.75 1.58 15.02
N MET A 68 -9.78 0.76 14.61
CA MET A 68 -8.93 1.00 13.45
C MET A 68 -9.37 0.17 12.26
N ASN A 69 -9.03 0.64 11.06
CA ASN A 69 -9.25 -0.08 9.80
C ASN A 69 -7.98 -0.80 9.35
N VAL A 70 -8.14 -1.92 8.65
CA VAL A 70 -7.04 -2.74 8.12
C VAL A 70 -7.29 -3.03 6.65
N LEU A 71 -6.29 -2.72 5.82
CA LEU A 71 -6.25 -3.12 4.42
C LEU A 71 -5.40 -4.39 4.33
N MET A 72 -6.01 -5.42 3.76
CA MET A 72 -5.40 -6.74 3.62
C MET A 72 -4.58 -6.77 2.33
N GLY A 73 -3.25 -6.66 2.44
CA GLY A 73 -2.34 -6.87 1.32
C GLY A 73 -2.39 -8.31 0.85
N VAL A 74 -3.17 -8.59 -0.18
CA VAL A 74 -3.49 -9.95 -0.69
C VAL A 74 -2.22 -10.76 -0.96
N GLY A 75 -1.10 -10.10 -1.20
CA GLY A 75 0.23 -10.69 -1.18
C GLY A 75 0.90 -10.63 -2.55
N MET A 76 2.07 -11.24 -2.63
CA MET A 76 2.95 -11.05 -3.78
C MET A 76 3.10 -12.34 -4.58
N PHE A 77 2.37 -12.46 -5.68
CA PHE A 77 2.62 -13.52 -6.67
C PHE A 77 4.02 -13.35 -7.30
N ALA A 78 4.28 -12.16 -7.82
CA ALA A 78 5.58 -11.63 -8.21
C ALA A 78 5.49 -10.11 -8.30
N TRP A 79 6.59 -9.39 -8.13
CA TRP A 79 6.60 -7.93 -8.28
C TRP A 79 6.08 -7.50 -9.65
N PHE A 80 5.13 -6.56 -9.63
CA PHE A 80 4.53 -5.91 -10.79
C PHE A 80 3.79 -6.85 -11.78
N ASP A 81 3.39 -8.04 -11.33
CA ASP A 81 2.79 -9.06 -12.19
C ASP A 81 1.26 -9.04 -12.15
N PHE A 82 0.63 -8.49 -13.20
CA PHE A 82 -0.83 -8.47 -13.34
C PHE A 82 -1.35 -9.48 -14.38
N THR A 83 -0.58 -10.53 -14.66
CA THR A 83 -0.97 -11.57 -15.64
C THR A 83 -2.20 -12.37 -15.17
N PRO A 84 -2.86 -13.12 -16.08
CA PRO A 84 -3.97 -14.01 -15.70
C PRO A 84 -3.63 -15.00 -14.57
N GLU A 85 -2.38 -15.46 -14.48
CA GLU A 85 -1.98 -16.40 -13.43
C GLU A 85 -1.82 -15.71 -12.08
N SER A 86 -1.31 -14.47 -12.08
CA SER A 86 -1.34 -13.65 -10.87
C SER A 86 -2.78 -13.37 -10.43
N LEU A 87 -3.68 -13.06 -11.37
CA LEU A 87 -5.09 -12.83 -11.07
C LEU A 87 -5.76 -14.05 -10.41
N GLU A 88 -5.57 -15.24 -10.96
CA GLU A 88 -6.12 -16.48 -10.38
C GLU A 88 -5.53 -16.74 -8.98
N TRP A 89 -4.22 -16.50 -8.80
CA TRP A 89 -3.59 -16.57 -7.49
C TRP A 89 -4.24 -15.59 -6.49
N HIS A 90 -4.43 -14.33 -6.88
CA HIS A 90 -5.03 -13.28 -6.05
C HIS A 90 -6.45 -13.61 -5.64
N LYS A 91 -7.27 -14.15 -6.55
CA LYS A 91 -8.63 -14.61 -6.23
C LYS A 91 -8.62 -15.70 -5.15
N ARG A 92 -7.71 -16.68 -5.25
CA ARG A 92 -7.56 -17.75 -4.23
C ARG A 92 -7.18 -17.18 -2.86
N VAL A 93 -6.21 -16.27 -2.82
CA VAL A 93 -5.75 -15.68 -1.56
C VAL A 93 -6.80 -14.75 -0.96
N ALA A 94 -7.42 -13.88 -1.76
CA ALA A 94 -8.50 -13.00 -1.29
C ALA A 94 -9.66 -13.80 -0.69
N LYS A 95 -10.01 -14.94 -1.30
CA LYS A 95 -11.00 -15.86 -0.76
C LYS A 95 -10.59 -16.44 0.59
N GLU A 96 -9.38 -16.97 0.73
CA GLU A 96 -8.92 -17.52 2.02
C GLU A 96 -8.87 -16.45 3.11
N LEU A 97 -8.38 -15.24 2.78
CA LEU A 97 -8.37 -14.11 3.71
C LEU A 97 -9.77 -13.73 4.17
N TRP A 98 -10.75 -13.70 3.26
CA TRP A 98 -12.14 -13.42 3.63
C TRP A 98 -12.75 -14.54 4.49
N ASP A 99 -12.55 -15.80 4.11
CA ASP A 99 -13.09 -16.94 4.86
C ASP A 99 -12.51 -16.99 6.29
N MET A 100 -11.22 -16.66 6.45
CA MET A 100 -10.55 -16.68 7.75
C MET A 100 -10.84 -15.43 8.59
N TYR A 101 -10.81 -14.24 7.98
CA TYR A 101 -10.72 -12.97 8.69
C TYR A 101 -11.85 -11.98 8.36
N GLY A 102 -12.75 -12.31 7.44
CA GLY A 102 -13.92 -11.50 7.04
C GLY A 102 -14.88 -11.13 8.17
N HIS A 103 -14.78 -11.83 9.30
CA HIS A 103 -15.59 -11.59 10.48
C HIS A 103 -15.13 -10.39 11.33
N HIS A 104 -13.92 -9.86 11.09
CA HIS A 104 -13.41 -8.68 11.79
C HIS A 104 -14.01 -7.39 11.22
N GLU A 105 -14.55 -6.54 12.10
CA GLU A 105 -15.07 -5.22 11.72
C GLU A 105 -13.98 -4.31 11.15
N SER A 106 -12.75 -4.46 11.64
CA SER A 106 -11.58 -3.72 11.15
C SER A 106 -11.13 -4.11 9.76
N PHE A 107 -11.56 -5.25 9.20
CA PHE A 107 -11.21 -5.61 7.83
C PHE A 107 -11.90 -4.67 6.85
N TYR A 108 -11.17 -3.67 6.35
CA TYR A 108 -11.71 -2.54 5.62
C TYR A 108 -11.68 -2.75 4.10
N ALA A 109 -10.53 -3.15 3.54
CA ALA A 109 -10.35 -3.24 2.09
C ALA A 109 -9.33 -4.32 1.72
N PHE A 110 -9.31 -4.71 0.45
CA PHE A 110 -8.20 -5.45 -0.14
C PHE A 110 -7.15 -4.47 -0.70
N TYR A 111 -5.88 -4.80 -0.50
CA TYR A 111 -4.75 -4.10 -1.11
C TYR A 111 -3.99 -5.08 -2.01
N VAL A 112 -3.76 -4.68 -3.25
CA VAL A 112 -3.03 -5.47 -4.24
C VAL A 112 -1.54 -5.10 -4.14
N SER A 113 -0.73 -6.04 -3.63
CA SER A 113 0.61 -5.77 -3.09
C SER A 113 1.73 -5.67 -4.14
N GLU A 114 1.46 -6.01 -5.40
CA GLU A 114 2.51 -6.12 -6.43
C GLU A 114 3.14 -4.77 -6.80
N GLU A 115 2.51 -3.66 -6.40
CA GLU A 115 2.82 -2.29 -6.79
C GLU A 115 2.84 -2.09 -8.31
N SER A 116 2.94 -0.84 -8.77
CA SER A 116 3.21 -0.54 -10.17
C SER A 116 3.99 0.77 -10.32
N GLY A 117 4.75 0.91 -11.40
CA GLY A 117 5.28 2.21 -11.79
C GLY A 117 4.16 3.17 -12.18
N GLY A 118 4.34 4.47 -11.98
CA GLY A 118 3.33 5.47 -12.35
C GLY A 118 3.04 5.50 -13.87
N GLY A 119 3.98 5.03 -14.71
CA GLY A 119 3.77 4.80 -16.14
C GLY A 119 2.97 3.53 -16.50
N LEU A 120 2.66 2.67 -15.53
CA LEU A 120 1.91 1.40 -15.67
C LEU A 120 2.51 0.32 -16.59
N ASP A 121 3.70 0.56 -17.15
CA ASP A 121 4.45 -0.43 -17.95
C ASP A 121 5.59 -1.11 -17.17
N ASN A 122 5.79 -0.71 -15.91
CA ASN A 122 6.80 -1.26 -14.99
C ASN A 122 8.20 -1.31 -15.63
N TRP A 123 8.59 -0.23 -16.33
CA TRP A 123 9.89 -0.03 -16.99
C TRP A 123 10.23 -1.04 -18.10
N GLU A 124 9.22 -1.67 -18.69
CA GLU A 124 9.39 -2.53 -19.86
C GLU A 124 9.90 -1.72 -21.06
N GLN A 125 10.86 -2.27 -21.80
CA GLN A 125 11.51 -1.56 -22.89
C GLN A 125 10.86 -1.85 -24.24
N ARG A 126 10.25 -3.03 -24.39
CA ARG A 126 9.69 -3.48 -25.66
C ARG A 126 8.26 -2.96 -25.86
N PRO A 127 7.95 -2.19 -26.92
CA PRO A 127 6.64 -1.55 -27.10
C PRO A 127 5.45 -2.51 -27.00
N GLU A 128 5.57 -3.70 -27.58
CA GLU A 128 4.52 -4.72 -27.54
C GLU A 128 4.28 -5.24 -26.12
N MET A 129 5.33 -5.35 -25.32
CA MET A 129 5.24 -5.80 -23.93
C MET A 129 4.77 -4.68 -23.00
N ARG A 130 5.12 -3.41 -23.28
CA ARG A 130 4.58 -2.26 -22.56
C ARG A 130 3.06 -2.21 -22.69
N LYS A 131 2.56 -2.33 -23.93
CA LYS A 131 1.12 -2.43 -24.21
C LYS A 131 0.51 -3.62 -23.46
N LYS A 132 1.15 -4.79 -23.52
CA LYS A 132 0.66 -5.98 -22.81
C LYS A 132 0.53 -5.74 -21.30
N ARG A 133 1.53 -5.14 -20.64
CA ARG A 133 1.48 -4.87 -19.19
C ARG A 133 0.35 -3.92 -18.80
N LYS A 134 0.12 -2.90 -19.62
CA LYS A 134 -1.00 -1.96 -19.47
C LYS A 134 -2.37 -2.64 -19.68
N ASP A 135 -2.48 -3.51 -20.67
CA ASP A 135 -3.70 -4.30 -20.90
C ASP A 135 -3.93 -5.30 -19.74
N ASP A 136 -2.87 -5.96 -19.26
CA ASP A 136 -2.91 -6.94 -18.17
C ASP A 136 -3.43 -6.31 -16.87
N ILE A 137 -2.90 -5.14 -16.44
CA ILE A 137 -3.33 -4.50 -15.19
C ILE A 137 -4.80 -4.05 -15.22
N VAL A 138 -5.29 -3.53 -16.36
CA VAL A 138 -6.72 -3.18 -16.50
C VAL A 138 -7.59 -4.43 -16.38
N ASN A 139 -7.22 -5.52 -17.08
CA ASN A 139 -7.96 -6.77 -17.01
C ASN A 139 -7.92 -7.40 -15.60
N PHE A 140 -6.77 -7.34 -14.94
CA PHE A 140 -6.61 -7.81 -13.57
C PHE A 140 -7.61 -7.13 -12.64
N PHE A 141 -7.62 -5.79 -12.58
CA PHE A 141 -8.50 -5.07 -11.66
C PHE A 141 -9.98 -5.21 -12.01
N LYS A 142 -10.32 -5.29 -13.30
CA LYS A 142 -11.69 -5.58 -13.74
C LYS A 142 -12.22 -6.88 -13.13
N GLU A 143 -11.47 -7.96 -13.32
CA GLU A 143 -11.88 -9.30 -12.92
C GLU A 143 -11.72 -9.53 -11.42
N PHE A 144 -10.71 -8.93 -10.81
CA PHE A 144 -10.48 -9.01 -9.37
C PHE A 144 -11.56 -8.25 -8.60
N LYS A 145 -11.94 -7.03 -9.04
CA LYS A 145 -13.04 -6.27 -8.46
C LYS A 145 -14.37 -6.98 -8.56
N ALA A 146 -14.69 -7.54 -9.73
CA ALA A 146 -15.90 -8.34 -9.89
C ALA A 146 -15.94 -9.54 -8.93
N TYR A 147 -14.82 -10.24 -8.76
CA TYR A 147 -14.70 -11.38 -7.86
C TYR A 147 -14.86 -10.97 -6.37
N CYS A 148 -14.10 -9.97 -5.93
CA CYS A 148 -14.15 -9.49 -4.55
C CYS A 148 -15.53 -8.91 -4.21
N ASN A 149 -16.21 -8.22 -5.11
CA ASN A 149 -17.56 -7.72 -4.86
C ASN A 149 -18.60 -8.84 -4.70
N ALA A 150 -18.42 -9.97 -5.38
CA ALA A 150 -19.29 -11.14 -5.19
C ALA A 150 -19.07 -11.83 -3.83
N LEU A 151 -17.84 -11.72 -3.29
CA LEU A 151 -17.43 -12.31 -2.03
C LEU A 151 -17.70 -11.40 -0.81
N ALA A 152 -17.41 -10.11 -0.97
CA ALA A 152 -17.36 -9.08 0.06
C ALA A 152 -17.80 -7.71 -0.54
N PRO A 153 -19.11 -7.49 -0.76
CA PRO A 153 -19.66 -6.43 -1.62
C PRO A 153 -19.37 -4.97 -1.21
N ASP A 154 -18.91 -4.75 0.03
CA ASP A 154 -18.64 -3.40 0.58
C ASP A 154 -17.15 -3.15 0.85
N LYS A 155 -16.26 -4.04 0.38
CA LYS A 155 -14.81 -3.93 0.63
C LYS A 155 -14.11 -3.35 -0.60
N PRO A 156 -13.61 -2.11 -0.55
CA PRO A 156 -12.92 -1.51 -1.70
C PRO A 156 -11.61 -2.23 -2.01
N ILE A 157 -11.07 -1.94 -3.18
CA ILE A 157 -9.77 -2.42 -3.63
C ILE A 157 -8.82 -1.24 -3.84
N MET A 158 -7.62 -1.37 -3.28
CA MET A 158 -6.56 -0.39 -3.38
C MET A 158 -5.36 -0.91 -4.17
N LEU A 159 -4.76 -0.03 -4.97
CA LEU A 159 -3.45 -0.22 -5.62
C LEU A 159 -2.54 0.95 -5.25
N ALA A 160 -1.28 0.64 -4.99
CA ALA A 160 -0.22 1.64 -4.85
C ALA A 160 0.63 1.69 -6.13
N THR A 161 0.79 2.90 -6.69
CA THR A 161 1.71 3.16 -7.81
C THR A 161 2.77 4.14 -7.35
N ASN A 162 3.99 4.13 -7.91
CA ASN A 162 4.85 5.29 -7.68
C ASN A 162 4.31 6.52 -8.43
N SER A 163 4.77 7.71 -8.04
CA SER A 163 4.37 8.99 -8.63
C SER A 163 5.19 9.38 -9.86
N PHE A 164 6.01 8.47 -10.40
CA PHE A 164 6.97 8.78 -11.47
C PHE A 164 6.39 8.44 -12.84
N GLU A 165 6.80 9.20 -13.85
CA GLU A 165 6.43 8.97 -15.25
C GLU A 165 4.91 8.85 -15.46
N VAL A 166 4.11 9.47 -14.60
CA VAL A 166 2.65 9.44 -14.62
C VAL A 166 2.06 9.76 -16.01
N PRO A 167 2.59 10.74 -16.78
CA PRO A 167 2.14 10.99 -18.15
C PRO A 167 2.18 9.75 -19.06
N ASN A 168 3.13 8.84 -18.85
CA ASN A 168 3.26 7.63 -19.66
C ASN A 168 2.10 6.65 -19.42
N GLY A 169 1.45 6.67 -18.25
CA GLY A 169 0.34 5.80 -17.91
C GLY A 169 -1.04 6.38 -18.24
N MET A 170 -1.12 7.65 -18.63
CA MET A 170 -2.40 8.36 -18.80
C MET A 170 -3.27 7.85 -19.96
N ASP A 171 -2.69 7.11 -20.90
CA ASP A 171 -3.42 6.37 -21.92
C ASP A 171 -4.20 5.17 -21.35
N THR A 172 -3.89 4.76 -20.10
CA THR A 172 -4.38 3.54 -19.46
C THR A 172 -5.15 3.82 -18.17
N TYR A 173 -4.74 4.81 -17.37
CA TYR A 173 -5.40 5.15 -16.10
C TYR A 173 -6.91 5.30 -16.19
N PRO A 174 -7.51 5.97 -17.20
CA PRO A 174 -8.97 6.08 -17.28
C PRO A 174 -9.66 4.71 -17.26
N ALA A 175 -9.15 3.74 -18.02
CA ALA A 175 -9.70 2.38 -18.07
C ALA A 175 -9.41 1.59 -16.78
N LEU A 176 -8.23 1.78 -16.17
CA LEU A 176 -7.90 1.16 -14.88
C LEU A 176 -8.84 1.66 -13.76
N MET A 177 -9.09 2.97 -13.70
CA MET A 177 -9.85 3.59 -12.61
C MET A 177 -11.34 3.22 -12.63
N GLU A 178 -11.90 2.81 -13.77
CA GLU A 178 -13.25 2.20 -13.82
C GLU A 178 -13.35 0.92 -12.96
N HIS A 179 -12.20 0.32 -12.63
CA HIS A 179 -12.10 -0.98 -11.97
C HIS A 179 -11.28 -0.94 -10.67
N LEU A 180 -10.92 0.26 -10.18
CA LEU A 180 -10.15 0.44 -8.95
C LEU A 180 -10.86 1.46 -8.06
N ASP A 181 -11.04 1.13 -6.77
CA ASP A 181 -11.74 2.04 -5.84
C ASP A 181 -10.81 3.08 -5.23
N ILE A 182 -9.56 2.72 -4.97
CA ILE A 182 -8.59 3.58 -4.30
C ILE A 182 -7.24 3.50 -5.02
N LEU A 183 -6.78 4.62 -5.56
CA LEU A 183 -5.41 4.78 -6.03
C LEU A 183 -4.59 5.46 -4.94
N CYS A 184 -3.49 4.85 -4.51
CA CYS A 184 -2.68 5.33 -3.38
C CYS A 184 -1.20 5.51 -3.76
N PRO A 185 -0.85 6.54 -4.54
CA PRO A 185 0.51 6.72 -5.02
C PRO A 185 1.54 7.02 -3.92
N PHE A 186 2.80 6.61 -4.15
CA PHE A 186 3.96 6.86 -3.29
C PHE A 186 5.12 7.53 -4.05
N GLY A 187 6.18 7.93 -3.33
CA GLY A 187 7.44 8.39 -3.93
C GLY A 187 7.53 9.91 -4.19
N PHE A 188 6.53 10.70 -3.83
CA PHE A 188 6.48 12.14 -4.10
C PHE A 188 7.67 12.95 -3.54
N ALA A 189 8.31 12.50 -2.46
CA ALA A 189 9.45 13.20 -1.87
C ALA A 189 10.75 13.06 -2.70
N ARG A 190 10.75 12.17 -3.69
CA ARG A 190 11.91 11.77 -4.48
C ARG A 190 11.60 11.71 -5.97
N MET A 191 10.78 12.66 -6.43
CA MET A 191 10.49 12.85 -7.86
C MET A 191 11.80 12.93 -8.67
N PRO A 192 11.93 12.18 -9.78
CA PRO A 192 13.13 12.22 -10.62
C PRO A 192 13.37 13.59 -11.27
N ASP A 193 14.63 13.93 -11.47
CA ASP A 193 15.00 15.12 -12.25
C ASP A 193 14.48 15.00 -13.69
N GLY A 194 13.80 16.05 -14.17
CA GLY A 194 13.24 16.10 -15.52
C GLY A 194 11.84 15.48 -15.66
N ASP A 195 11.30 14.90 -14.60
CA ASP A 195 9.89 14.49 -14.52
C ASP A 195 9.00 15.67 -14.06
N LEU A 196 7.70 15.42 -13.93
CA LEU A 196 6.76 16.34 -13.31
C LEU A 196 7.14 16.68 -11.87
N THR A 197 6.69 17.82 -11.37
CA THR A 197 6.64 18.04 -9.93
C THR A 197 5.64 17.08 -9.30
N GLY A 198 5.83 16.78 -8.01
CA GLY A 198 4.89 15.93 -7.28
C GLY A 198 3.45 16.48 -7.31
N LYS A 199 3.27 17.80 -7.32
CA LYS A 199 1.95 18.44 -7.37
C LYS A 199 1.28 18.25 -8.73
N GLU A 200 2.05 18.36 -9.82
CA GLU A 200 1.53 18.12 -11.17
C GLU A 200 1.11 16.66 -11.34
N ALA A 201 1.94 15.71 -10.89
CA ALA A 201 1.59 14.29 -10.89
C ALA A 201 0.31 14.02 -10.07
N ALA A 202 0.22 14.56 -8.84
CA ALA A 202 -0.95 14.40 -7.99
C ALA A 202 -2.24 14.97 -8.62
N ASN A 203 -2.15 16.13 -9.29
CA ASN A 203 -3.29 16.73 -10.00
C ASN A 203 -3.76 15.88 -11.19
N MET A 204 -2.84 15.26 -11.93
CA MET A 204 -3.19 14.37 -13.03
C MET A 204 -3.90 13.11 -12.53
N LEU A 205 -3.39 12.51 -11.46
CA LEU A 205 -4.01 11.34 -10.83
C LEU A 205 -5.37 11.68 -10.21
N GLN A 206 -5.53 12.88 -9.61
CA GLN A 206 -6.81 13.34 -9.09
C GLN A 206 -7.88 13.40 -10.18
N LYS A 207 -7.53 13.97 -11.34
CA LYS A 207 -8.48 14.13 -12.45
C LYS A 207 -9.06 12.79 -12.91
N VAL A 208 -8.21 11.76 -13.09
CA VAL A 208 -8.68 10.44 -13.52
C VAL A 208 -9.47 9.71 -12.42
N CYS A 209 -9.13 9.93 -11.15
CA CYS A 209 -9.91 9.41 -10.03
C CYS A 209 -11.30 10.06 -9.96
N ASP A 210 -11.38 11.39 -10.09
CA ASP A 210 -12.64 12.14 -10.08
C ASP A 210 -13.58 11.70 -11.22
N GLU A 211 -13.04 11.53 -12.43
CA GLU A 211 -13.80 11.07 -13.60
C GLU A 211 -14.39 9.66 -13.39
N ALA A 212 -13.64 8.78 -12.74
CA ALA A 212 -14.07 7.42 -12.39
C ALA A 212 -14.87 7.32 -11.07
N LYS A 213 -14.98 8.42 -10.30
CA LYS A 213 -15.51 8.44 -8.92
C LYS A 213 -14.77 7.50 -7.96
N ALA A 214 -13.47 7.35 -8.18
CA ALA A 214 -12.56 6.64 -7.30
C ALA A 214 -11.89 7.59 -6.31
N HIS A 215 -11.26 7.03 -5.27
CA HIS A 215 -10.55 7.80 -4.26
C HIS A 215 -9.07 7.94 -4.60
N LEU A 216 -8.53 9.14 -4.39
CA LEU A 216 -7.08 9.38 -4.44
C LEU A 216 -6.54 9.54 -3.02
N TRP A 217 -5.70 8.59 -2.61
CA TRP A 217 -4.99 8.57 -1.33
C TRP A 217 -3.49 8.79 -1.54
N PHE A 218 -2.75 9.07 -0.48
CA PHE A 218 -1.30 9.28 -0.57
C PHE A 218 -0.59 8.33 0.37
N ASP A 219 0.32 7.51 -0.15
CA ASP A 219 1.24 6.74 0.67
C ASP A 219 2.53 7.53 0.92
N LEU A 220 2.60 8.17 2.10
CA LEU A 220 3.71 9.03 2.49
C LEU A 220 4.89 8.19 2.99
N GLU A 221 5.95 8.14 2.20
CA GLU A 221 7.26 7.61 2.60
C GLU A 221 7.88 8.47 3.71
N VAL A 222 7.91 7.97 4.96
CA VAL A 222 8.44 8.65 6.16
C VAL A 222 9.90 8.30 6.47
N PHE A 223 10.59 7.68 5.52
CA PHE A 223 11.97 7.24 5.63
C PHE A 223 12.83 7.82 4.51
N LEU A 224 14.14 7.65 4.68
CA LEU A 224 15.17 7.85 3.67
C LEU A 224 16.03 6.58 3.59
N PHE A 225 16.86 6.52 2.56
CA PHE A 225 17.74 5.38 2.30
C PHE A 225 19.18 5.71 2.72
N ASN A 226 19.77 4.81 3.50
CA ASN A 226 21.22 4.75 3.65
C ASN A 226 21.87 4.26 2.33
N PRO A 227 23.19 4.42 2.14
CA PRO A 227 23.89 3.93 0.94
C PRO A 227 23.74 2.42 0.68
N ASP A 228 23.42 1.63 1.71
CA ASP A 228 23.17 0.18 1.62
C ASP A 228 21.68 -0.18 1.41
N ASN A 229 20.84 0.82 1.14
CA ASN A 229 19.38 0.75 1.00
C ASN A 229 18.61 0.41 2.29
N SER A 230 19.27 0.35 3.45
CA SER A 230 18.56 0.29 4.72
C SER A 230 17.79 1.59 4.98
N LEU A 231 16.61 1.47 5.57
CA LEU A 231 15.73 2.60 5.82
C LEU A 231 16.08 3.28 7.15
N TYR A 232 16.13 4.61 7.17
CA TYR A 232 16.21 5.39 8.40
C TYR A 232 15.12 6.48 8.45
N PRO A 233 14.72 6.95 9.64
CA PRO A 233 13.66 7.94 9.78
C PRO A 233 13.98 9.26 9.09
N ARG A 234 13.03 9.75 8.29
CA ARG A 234 13.10 11.09 7.68
C ARG A 234 12.90 12.17 8.76
N PRO A 235 13.51 13.36 8.63
CA PRO A 235 13.23 14.46 9.57
C PRO A 235 11.74 14.80 9.64
N VAL A 236 11.23 15.05 10.84
CA VAL A 236 9.79 15.29 11.06
C VAL A 236 9.31 16.56 10.35
N GLU A 237 10.17 17.57 10.24
CA GLU A 237 9.88 18.83 9.55
C GLU A 237 9.61 18.60 8.05
N GLU A 238 10.31 17.67 7.42
CA GLU A 238 10.09 17.28 6.03
C GLU A 238 8.78 16.50 5.87
N ILE A 239 8.45 15.63 6.82
CA ILE A 239 7.14 14.94 6.86
C ILE A 239 6.01 15.96 6.98
N ILE A 240 6.13 16.91 7.90
CA ILE A 240 5.14 17.99 8.08
C ILE A 240 5.02 18.84 6.82
N ARG A 241 6.13 19.18 6.15
CA ARG A 241 6.09 19.92 4.89
C ARG A 241 5.25 19.19 3.85
N ASP A 242 5.51 17.91 3.62
CA ASP A 242 4.81 17.14 2.59
C ASP A 242 3.32 16.93 2.94
N LEU A 243 2.99 16.74 4.22
CA LEU A 243 1.60 16.73 4.71
C LEU A 243 0.83 18.02 4.42
N ASN A 244 1.52 19.13 4.17
CA ASN A 244 0.92 20.44 3.85
C ASN A 244 1.20 20.88 2.41
N LEU A 245 1.92 20.08 1.62
CA LEU A 245 2.25 20.39 0.22
C LEU A 245 1.09 20.07 -0.72
N PHE A 246 0.37 18.99 -0.43
CA PHE A 246 -0.73 18.47 -1.23
C PHE A 246 -2.06 18.73 -0.54
N ASP A 247 -3.03 19.24 -1.29
CA ASP A 247 -4.37 19.62 -0.83
C ASP A 247 -5.49 18.76 -1.44
N ASN A 248 -5.15 17.84 -2.33
CA ASN A 248 -6.08 17.02 -3.10
C ASN A 248 -6.33 15.61 -2.50
N PHE A 249 -5.38 15.07 -1.75
CA PHE A 249 -5.53 13.71 -1.19
C PHE A 249 -6.60 13.65 -0.11
N GLU A 250 -7.52 12.70 -0.24
CA GLU A 250 -8.58 12.45 0.75
C GLU A 250 -8.03 11.83 2.03
N LYS A 251 -7.02 10.96 1.88
CA LYS A 251 -6.41 10.20 2.97
C LYS A 251 -4.90 10.09 2.74
N ILE A 252 -4.14 10.16 3.83
CA ILE A 252 -2.70 9.95 3.83
C ILE A 252 -2.39 8.72 4.69
N LEU A 253 -1.69 7.76 4.10
CA LEU A 253 -1.11 6.58 4.73
C LEU A 253 0.37 6.84 5.03
N CYS A 254 0.95 6.00 5.88
CA CYS A 254 2.32 6.13 6.36
C CYS A 254 3.10 4.88 5.99
N TYR A 255 4.03 5.00 5.03
CA TYR A 255 5.00 3.96 4.73
C TYR A 255 6.37 4.36 5.28
N GLN A 256 6.87 3.74 6.34
CA GLN A 256 6.25 2.72 7.17
C GLN A 256 6.35 3.08 8.64
N PHE A 257 5.52 2.44 9.48
CA PHE A 257 5.60 2.60 10.92
C PHE A 257 6.68 1.73 11.56
N PRO A 258 6.69 0.38 11.38
CA PRO A 258 7.72 -0.46 11.98
C PRO A 258 9.11 -0.12 11.46
N GLY A 259 10.12 -0.10 12.34
CA GLY A 259 11.50 0.23 11.96
C GLY A 259 11.80 1.72 11.74
N VAL A 260 10.76 2.57 11.69
CA VAL A 260 10.88 4.01 11.41
C VAL A 260 10.29 4.87 12.55
N PHE A 261 9.21 4.40 13.18
CA PHE A 261 8.63 4.99 14.38
C PHE A 261 8.75 4.02 15.56
N ASN A 262 9.16 4.52 16.72
CA ASN A 262 9.07 3.78 17.98
C ASN A 262 8.47 4.65 19.08
N ASP A 263 7.36 4.19 19.68
CA ASP A 263 6.88 4.79 20.92
C ASP A 263 7.92 4.50 22.02
N PRO A 264 8.40 5.51 22.77
CA PRO A 264 9.34 5.32 23.88
C PRO A 264 8.92 4.26 24.90
N LYS A 265 7.62 3.97 24.99
CA LYS A 265 7.03 2.99 25.91
C LYS A 265 6.94 1.57 25.35
N MET A 266 7.31 1.33 24.09
CA MET A 266 7.32 -0.01 23.52
C MET A 266 8.42 -0.86 24.14
N SER A 267 8.06 -2.10 24.51
CA SER A 267 9.00 -3.07 25.09
C SER A 267 10.08 -3.51 24.10
N ILE A 268 9.71 -3.59 22.81
CA ILE A 268 10.61 -3.91 21.70
C ILE A 268 10.60 -2.71 20.74
N ARG A 269 11.78 -2.25 20.37
CA ARG A 269 11.98 -1.14 19.44
C ARG A 269 12.91 -1.61 18.33
N VAL A 270 12.44 -1.50 17.09
CA VAL A 270 13.16 -1.97 15.89
C VAL A 270 13.70 -0.76 15.13
N GLY A 271 14.89 -0.87 14.58
CA GLY A 271 15.56 0.24 13.88
C GLY A 271 16.40 1.10 14.81
N GLU A 272 16.77 2.28 14.33
CA GLU A 272 17.72 3.17 15.01
C GLU A 272 17.11 4.00 16.14
N ALA A 273 17.95 4.63 16.97
CA ALA A 273 17.49 5.53 18.05
C ALA A 273 16.59 6.68 17.55
N ARG A 274 16.86 7.18 16.33
CA ARG A 274 16.11 8.28 15.67
C ARG A 274 14.62 7.98 15.49
N THR A 275 14.22 6.71 15.52
CA THR A 275 12.82 6.30 15.41
C THR A 275 11.95 6.82 16.55
N ILE A 276 12.55 7.02 17.74
CA ILE A 276 11.91 7.59 18.92
C ILE A 276 11.74 9.10 18.75
N ASP A 277 12.74 9.76 18.18
CA ASP A 277 12.71 11.20 17.92
C ASP A 277 11.61 11.53 16.92
N LEU A 278 11.46 10.72 15.87
CA LEU A 278 10.39 10.89 14.90
C LEU A 278 8.99 10.73 15.55
N PHE A 279 8.81 9.70 16.38
CA PHE A 279 7.56 9.49 17.11
C PHE A 279 7.22 10.70 18.01
N ASN A 280 8.18 11.16 18.80
CA ASN A 280 7.98 12.29 19.71
C ASN A 280 7.75 13.61 18.97
N GLY A 281 8.50 13.83 17.88
CA GLY A 281 8.36 14.99 17.01
C GLY A 281 6.96 15.06 16.40
N TYR A 282 6.49 13.96 15.82
CA TYR A 282 5.15 13.92 15.23
C TYR A 282 4.06 14.06 16.29
N MET A 283 4.22 13.43 17.46
CA MET A 283 3.29 13.60 18.57
C MET A 283 3.23 15.04 19.07
N LYS A 284 4.36 15.76 19.12
CA LYS A 284 4.41 17.19 19.47
C LYS A 284 3.64 18.01 18.43
N TYR A 285 3.89 17.77 17.15
CA TYR A 285 3.16 18.43 16.06
C TYR A 285 1.64 18.25 16.18
N LEU A 286 1.15 17.02 16.41
CA LEU A 286 -0.28 16.76 16.58
C LEU A 286 -0.89 17.52 17.77
N LYS A 287 -0.17 17.60 18.90
CA LYS A 287 -0.62 18.36 20.07
C LYS A 287 -0.74 19.85 19.77
N GLU A 288 0.25 20.41 19.06
CA GLU A 288 0.24 21.82 18.66
C GLU A 288 -0.89 22.12 17.66
N LEU A 289 -1.12 21.22 16.69
CA LEU A 289 -2.21 21.35 15.72
C LEU A 289 -3.57 21.38 16.42
N LYS A 290 -3.81 20.45 17.35
CA LYS A 290 -5.05 20.42 18.16
C LYS A 290 -5.23 21.68 18.99
N ALA A 291 -4.16 22.18 19.61
CA ALA A 291 -4.21 23.42 20.38
C ALA A 291 -4.55 24.64 19.52
N LYS A 292 -3.98 24.74 18.30
CA LYS A 292 -4.31 25.79 17.34
C LYS A 292 -5.77 25.72 16.88
N ASN A 293 -6.27 24.52 16.58
CA ASN A 293 -7.66 24.33 16.13
C ASN A 293 -8.69 24.64 17.23
N LYS A 294 -8.37 24.37 18.50
CA LYS A 294 -9.23 24.77 19.64
C LYS A 294 -9.31 26.28 19.85
N LYS A 295 -8.27 27.04 19.48
CA LYS A 295 -8.26 28.51 19.58
C LYS A 295 -8.99 29.21 18.44
N ARG A 296 -9.23 28.50 17.33
CA ARG A 296 -9.96 29.01 16.14
C ARG A 296 -11.46 28.76 16.19
N LYS A 297 -11.91 27.86 17.07
CA LYS A 297 -13.32 27.60 17.39
C LYS A 297 -13.72 28.47 18.57
#